data_AF-A0A9P3UCB4-F1
#
_entry.id   AF-A0A9P3UCB4-F1
#
_cell.length_a   1.000
_cell.length_b   1.000
_cell.length_c   1.000
_cell.angle_alpha   90.00
_cell.angle_beta   90.00
_cell.angle_gamma   90.00
#
_symmetry.space_group_name_H-M   'P 1'
#
loop_
_entity.id
_entity.type
_entity.pdbx_description
1 polymer ?
#
loop_
_entity_poly.entity_id
_entity_poly.type
_entity_poly.pdbx_seq_one_letter_code
_entity_poly.pdbx_strand_id
1 'polypeptide(L)'
;MSYRGMEFSFLSVCFCLAIIFHQSSAVSGETSVPTILNLGRKEKIDLSGTVHRARKIAQTPQLGWNSWNHFQCRITEGIVKTAADKLVSSGLVALGYVYVNIDDCWQADSRDSEGRLVPSPVWFPSGIKAIADYVHSKGLKLGIYSDAGTRTCEGKPGSLGHEAIDAHTFAEWGVDYLKYDNCYNDGTPNKLRYTVMRNALEATGRDIFFSMCEWGQDDPALWAYDVADSWRTTVDIGDTWRA
;
A
#
# COMPACT_ATOMS: atom_id res chain seq x y z
N MET A 1 47.54 -40.69 3.70
CA MET A 1 47.73 -40.94 2.25
C MET A 1 46.69 -40.08 1.54
N SER A 2 46.89 -38.81 1.14
CA SER A 2 47.91 -38.15 0.30
C SER A 2 48.09 -38.79 -1.08
N TYR A 3 47.54 -38.12 -2.11
CA TYR A 3 48.10 -37.83 -3.45
C TYR A 3 47.26 -36.68 -4.05
N ARG A 4 47.81 -35.44 -4.12
CA ARG A 4 48.25 -34.69 -5.34
C ARG A 4 47.21 -34.71 -6.48
N GLY A 5 46.71 -33.61 -7.05
CA GLY A 5 47.26 -32.27 -7.26
C GLY A 5 47.46 -32.04 -8.77
N MET A 6 46.71 -31.12 -9.38
CA MET A 6 47.08 -30.48 -10.65
C MET A 6 46.36 -29.13 -10.78
N GLU A 7 47.16 -28.07 -10.79
CA GLU A 7 46.81 -26.70 -11.15
C GLU A 7 46.71 -26.53 -12.67
N PHE A 8 45.95 -25.53 -13.12
CA PHE A 8 46.30 -24.78 -14.34
C PHE A 8 46.12 -23.28 -14.11
N SER A 9 47.15 -22.55 -14.52
CA SER A 9 47.41 -21.15 -14.27
C SER A 9 46.72 -20.20 -15.25
N PHE A 10 46.43 -18.99 -14.75
CA PHE A 10 46.49 -17.66 -15.36
C PHE A 10 46.55 -17.50 -16.88
N LEU A 11 45.72 -16.59 -17.41
CA LEU A 11 46.25 -15.48 -18.22
C LEU A 11 45.38 -14.22 -18.07
N SER A 12 46.04 -13.14 -17.68
CA SER A 12 45.59 -11.76 -17.67
C SER A 12 45.95 -11.12 -19.01
N VAL A 13 45.05 -10.33 -19.61
CA VAL A 13 45.45 -9.26 -20.53
C VAL A 13 44.53 -8.05 -20.33
N CYS A 14 45.11 -7.02 -19.74
CA CYS A 14 44.67 -5.64 -19.72
C CYS A 14 45.43 -4.92 -20.85
N PHE A 15 44.77 -4.10 -21.69
CA PHE A 15 45.47 -3.03 -22.41
C PHE A 15 44.60 -1.79 -22.63
N CYS A 16 45.28 -0.67 -22.45
CA CYS A 16 44.84 0.71 -22.30
C CYS A 16 44.43 1.44 -23.59
N LEU A 17 43.67 2.53 -23.34
CA LEU A 17 43.67 3.88 -23.94
C LEU A 17 43.59 4.09 -25.47
N ALA A 18 42.62 4.91 -25.85
CA ALA A 18 42.89 6.10 -26.67
C ALA A 18 41.94 7.25 -26.27
N ILE A 19 42.52 8.32 -25.73
CA ILE A 19 41.91 9.64 -25.52
C ILE A 19 42.17 10.45 -26.80
N ILE A 20 41.14 11.08 -27.38
CA ILE A 20 41.32 12.17 -28.34
C ILE A 20 40.54 13.38 -27.83
N PHE A 21 41.27 14.46 -27.54
CA PHE A 21 40.73 15.80 -27.34
C PHE A 21 40.47 16.47 -28.69
N HIS A 22 39.34 17.15 -28.82
CA HIS A 22 39.22 18.31 -29.70
C HIS A 22 38.37 19.38 -29.00
N GLN A 23 38.99 20.53 -28.73
CA GLN A 23 38.31 21.77 -28.39
C GLN A 23 37.72 22.38 -29.67
N SER A 24 36.52 22.95 -29.61
CA SER A 24 36.33 24.37 -29.88
C SER A 24 34.89 24.84 -29.60
N SER A 25 34.82 25.95 -28.86
CA SER A 25 33.87 27.07 -28.95
C SER A 25 32.38 26.86 -28.65
N ALA A 26 31.94 27.53 -27.58
CA ALA A 26 30.55 27.79 -27.24
C ALA A 26 29.92 28.84 -28.15
N VAL A 27 28.67 28.60 -28.58
CA VAL A 27 27.69 29.65 -28.93
C VAL A 27 26.31 29.20 -28.44
N SER A 28 25.58 30.18 -27.91
CA SER A 28 24.24 30.19 -27.33
C SER A 28 23.09 29.76 -28.25
N GLY A 29 22.04 29.20 -27.64
CA GLY A 29 20.66 29.53 -28.00
C GLY A 29 19.85 28.48 -28.75
N GLU A 30 18.65 28.25 -28.21
CA GLU A 30 17.42 27.77 -28.85
C GLU A 30 17.05 26.29 -28.87
N THR A 31 15.76 26.13 -28.58
CA THR A 31 14.92 24.97 -28.34
C THR A 31 14.65 24.16 -29.60
N SER A 32 14.79 22.84 -29.53
CA SER A 32 13.95 21.90 -30.30
C SER A 32 14.11 20.45 -29.80
N VAL A 33 12.97 19.80 -29.56
CA VAL A 33 12.79 18.34 -29.43
C VAL A 33 12.15 17.93 -30.79
N PRO A 34 12.36 16.75 -31.42
CA PRO A 34 12.52 15.43 -30.80
C PRO A 34 13.50 14.44 -31.47
N THR A 35 13.87 13.37 -30.76
CA THR A 35 14.20 12.09 -31.40
C THR A 35 13.69 10.96 -30.52
N ILE A 36 12.53 10.41 -30.90
CA ILE A 36 12.07 9.11 -30.41
C ILE A 36 12.57 8.04 -31.38
N LEU A 37 13.46 7.19 -30.90
CA LEU A 37 13.71 5.87 -31.47
C LEU A 37 13.92 4.90 -30.31
N ASN A 38 12.84 4.23 -29.91
CA ASN A 38 12.97 2.84 -29.45
C ASN A 38 11.67 2.08 -29.75
N LEU A 39 11.78 1.19 -30.73
CA LEU A 39 10.80 0.19 -31.10
C LEU A 39 10.76 -0.89 -30.01
N GLY A 40 9.58 -1.27 -29.48
CA GLY A 40 9.49 -2.58 -28.81
C GLY A 40 8.45 -2.87 -27.72
N ARG A 41 7.48 -1.99 -27.39
CA ARG A 41 6.34 -2.39 -26.54
C ARG A 41 5.05 -1.69 -26.97
N LYS A 42 4.03 -2.48 -27.31
CA LYS A 42 2.66 -2.00 -27.45
C LYS A 42 2.10 -1.77 -26.04
N GLU A 43 2.39 -0.62 -25.45
CA GLU A 43 1.61 -0.14 -24.30
C GLU A 43 0.38 0.60 -24.88
N LYS A 44 -0.82 0.19 -24.45
CA LYS A 44 -2.05 0.92 -24.79
C LYS A 44 -1.98 2.27 -24.10
N ILE A 45 -1.76 3.33 -24.88
CA ILE A 45 -1.88 4.70 -24.42
C ILE A 45 -3.37 4.98 -24.29
N ASP A 46 -3.87 5.07 -23.06
CA ASP A 46 -5.18 5.66 -22.76
C ASP A 46 -5.04 7.19 -22.79
N LEU A 47 -6.06 7.88 -23.30
CA LEU A 47 -6.07 9.32 -23.61
C LEU A 47 -6.09 10.23 -22.36
N SER A 48 -5.89 9.66 -21.17
CA SER A 48 -5.75 10.37 -19.88
C SER A 48 -4.29 10.62 -19.47
N GLY A 49 -3.30 10.11 -20.23
CA GLY A 49 -1.87 10.30 -19.92
C GLY A 49 -1.38 9.61 -18.64
N THR A 50 -2.24 8.81 -17.99
CA THR A 50 -1.89 8.05 -16.79
C THR A 50 -1.62 6.60 -17.19
N VAL A 51 -0.36 6.18 -17.13
CA VAL A 51 0.00 4.77 -17.27
C VAL A 51 -0.49 4.06 -16.00
N HIS A 52 -1.64 3.40 -16.06
CA HIS A 52 -2.07 2.50 -14.99
C HIS A 52 -1.07 1.35 -14.90
N ARG A 53 -0.24 1.36 -13.85
CA ARG A 53 0.63 0.22 -13.54
C ARG A 53 -0.30 -0.97 -13.30
N ALA A 54 -0.22 -1.99 -14.16
CA ALA A 54 -0.93 -3.25 -13.92
C ALA A 54 -0.47 -3.83 -12.57
N ARG A 55 -1.27 -3.63 -11.53
CA ARG A 55 -1.00 -4.12 -10.18
C ARG A 55 -1.16 -5.64 -10.22
N LYS A 56 -0.06 -6.36 -9.95
CA LYS A 56 -0.07 -7.83 -9.84
C LYS A 56 -0.65 -8.34 -8.52
N ILE A 57 -1.10 -7.44 -7.63
CA ILE A 57 -1.82 -7.81 -6.41
C ILE A 57 -3.28 -8.14 -6.73
N ALA A 58 -4.01 -8.73 -5.76
CA ALA A 58 -5.45 -8.98 -5.83
C ALA A 58 -5.96 -9.90 -6.97
N GLN A 59 -5.13 -10.81 -7.50
CA GLN A 59 -5.58 -11.79 -8.51
C GLN A 59 -6.54 -12.85 -7.95
N THR A 60 -6.54 -13.01 -6.62
CA THR A 60 -7.47 -13.86 -5.87
C THR A 60 -7.98 -13.07 -4.67
N PRO A 61 -9.14 -13.44 -4.09
CA PRO A 61 -9.61 -12.83 -2.85
C PRO A 61 -8.54 -12.84 -1.76
N GLN A 62 -8.45 -11.73 -1.02
CA GLN A 62 -7.56 -11.59 0.13
C GLN A 62 -7.95 -12.56 1.24
N LEU A 63 -6.95 -13.09 1.94
CA LEU A 63 -7.14 -13.95 3.11
C LEU A 63 -6.31 -13.41 4.28
N GLY A 64 -6.94 -13.29 5.44
CA GLY A 64 -6.29 -12.73 6.61
C GLY A 64 -7.20 -12.63 7.82
N TRP A 65 -6.80 -11.77 8.74
CA TRP A 65 -7.49 -11.45 9.98
C TRP A 65 -7.67 -9.93 10.10
N ASN A 66 -8.76 -9.50 10.72
CA ASN A 66 -9.04 -8.10 11.04
C ASN A 66 -9.46 -7.99 12.51
N SER A 67 -9.06 -6.91 13.18
CA SER A 67 -9.28 -6.72 14.62
C SER A 67 -10.73 -6.46 15.05
N TRP A 68 -11.58 -5.94 14.16
CA TRP A 68 -12.82 -5.25 14.53
C TRP A 68 -13.84 -6.11 15.29
N ASN A 69 -14.26 -7.23 14.70
CA ASN A 69 -15.40 -8.02 15.21
C ASN A 69 -15.21 -8.53 16.65
N HIS A 70 -13.96 -8.64 17.12
CA HIS A 70 -13.68 -9.05 18.49
C HIS A 70 -13.21 -7.90 19.39
N PHE A 71 -12.31 -7.04 18.89
CA PHE A 71 -11.61 -6.07 19.74
C PHE A 71 -12.22 -4.67 19.69
N GLN A 72 -12.94 -4.30 18.63
CA GLN A 72 -13.43 -2.91 18.42
C GLN A 72 -12.27 -1.92 18.67
N CYS A 73 -12.51 -0.82 19.40
CA CYS A 73 -11.47 0.13 19.81
C CYS A 73 -10.48 -0.36 20.87
N ARG A 74 -10.56 -1.61 21.34
CA ARG A 74 -9.61 -2.17 22.33
C ARG A 74 -8.43 -2.87 21.66
N ILE A 75 -7.94 -2.31 20.56
CA ILE A 75 -6.83 -2.83 19.78
C ILE A 75 -5.50 -2.21 20.25
N THR A 76 -4.46 -3.03 20.38
CA THR A 76 -3.13 -2.62 20.82
C THR A 76 -2.05 -3.28 19.98
N GLU A 77 -0.85 -2.72 19.98
CA GLU A 77 0.33 -3.30 19.35
C GLU A 77 0.55 -4.77 19.78
N GLY A 78 0.38 -5.07 21.07
CA GLY A 78 0.54 -6.44 21.59
C GLY A 78 -0.48 -7.41 21.00
N ILE A 79 -1.72 -6.98 20.81
CA ILE A 79 -2.78 -7.79 20.16
C ILE A 79 -2.41 -8.05 18.70
N VAL A 80 -1.97 -7.03 17.96
CA VAL A 80 -1.57 -7.18 16.55
C VAL A 80 -0.40 -8.16 16.40
N LYS A 81 0.64 -8.04 17.24
CA LYS A 81 1.78 -8.97 17.24
C LYS A 81 1.35 -10.40 17.60
N THR A 82 0.45 -10.53 18.58
CA THR A 82 -0.09 -11.84 18.97
C THR A 82 -0.90 -12.47 17.82
N ALA A 83 -1.73 -11.70 17.11
CA ALA A 83 -2.49 -12.18 15.96
C ALA A 83 -1.55 -12.68 14.85
N ALA A 84 -0.47 -11.93 14.56
CA ALA A 84 0.56 -12.33 13.62
C ALA A 84 1.23 -13.66 14.01
N ASP A 85 1.67 -13.79 15.27
CA ASP A 85 2.27 -15.04 15.78
C ASP A 85 1.28 -16.22 15.72
N LYS A 86 -0.02 -15.98 15.98
CA LYS A 86 -1.05 -17.01 15.93
C LYS A 86 -1.40 -17.44 14.51
N LEU A 87 -1.41 -16.55 13.53
CA LEU A 87 -1.55 -16.93 12.12
C LEU A 87 -0.43 -17.89 11.69
N VAL A 88 0.82 -17.59 12.05
CA VAL A 88 1.97 -18.45 11.74
C VAL A 88 1.87 -19.79 12.47
N SER A 89 1.73 -19.76 13.80
CA SER A 89 1.78 -20.98 14.63
C SER A 89 0.57 -21.91 14.47
N SER A 90 -0.58 -21.39 14.01
CA SER A 90 -1.75 -22.21 13.69
C SER A 90 -1.66 -22.93 12.34
N GLY A 91 -0.70 -22.55 11.49
CA GLY A 91 -0.57 -23.07 10.12
C GLY A 91 -1.50 -22.41 9.09
N LEU A 92 -2.32 -21.41 9.49
CA LEU A 92 -3.22 -20.70 8.57
C LEU A 92 -2.47 -19.96 7.46
N VAL A 93 -1.22 -19.54 7.70
CA VAL A 93 -0.36 -18.94 6.66
C VAL A 93 -0.15 -19.90 5.48
N ALA A 94 0.01 -21.20 5.75
CA ALA A 94 0.16 -22.21 4.68
C ALA A 94 -1.12 -22.37 3.83
N LEU A 95 -2.26 -21.89 4.33
CA LEU A 95 -3.54 -21.84 3.62
C LEU A 95 -3.81 -20.47 2.97
N GLY A 96 -2.86 -19.53 3.04
CA GLY A 96 -2.93 -18.23 2.39
C GLY A 96 -3.37 -17.06 3.26
N TYR A 97 -3.69 -17.26 4.55
CA TYR A 97 -4.07 -16.17 5.46
C TYR A 97 -2.84 -15.33 5.84
N VAL A 98 -2.58 -14.27 5.07
CA VAL A 98 -1.34 -13.48 5.16
C VAL A 98 -1.54 -12.05 5.64
N TYR A 99 -2.76 -11.51 5.59
CA TYR A 99 -3.03 -10.14 6.02
C TYR A 99 -3.37 -10.08 7.52
N VAL A 100 -2.71 -9.15 8.23
CA VAL A 100 -3.02 -8.77 9.62
C VAL A 100 -3.52 -7.33 9.58
N ASN A 101 -4.83 -7.14 9.62
CA ASN A 101 -5.45 -5.83 9.41
C ASN A 101 -5.83 -5.18 10.74
N ILE A 102 -5.30 -3.98 10.98
CA ILE A 102 -5.72 -3.08 12.05
C ILE A 102 -6.94 -2.30 11.55
N ASP A 103 -8.05 -2.40 12.28
CA ASP A 103 -9.27 -1.64 11.99
C ASP A 103 -9.26 -0.27 12.71
N ASP A 104 -10.42 0.36 12.91
CA ASP A 104 -10.52 1.70 13.51
C ASP A 104 -9.87 1.82 14.92
N CYS A 105 -9.74 3.06 15.39
CA CYS A 105 -9.25 3.46 16.71
C CYS A 105 -7.74 3.29 16.95
N TRP A 106 -6.94 3.06 15.90
CA TRP A 106 -5.48 2.98 16.01
C TRP A 106 -4.80 4.36 16.13
N GLN A 107 -5.45 5.40 15.60
CA GLN A 107 -4.96 6.77 15.54
C GLN A 107 -5.01 7.45 16.92
N ALA A 108 -4.10 8.39 17.13
CA ALA A 108 -4.28 9.46 18.10
C ALA A 108 -5.51 10.33 17.73
N ASP A 109 -6.00 11.13 18.67
CA ASP A 109 -7.19 11.98 18.45
C ASP A 109 -6.93 13.14 17.47
N SER A 110 -5.66 13.47 17.23
CA SER A 110 -5.24 14.56 16.36
C SER A 110 -4.09 14.13 15.46
N ARG A 111 -4.03 14.77 14.29
CA ARG A 111 -2.87 14.75 13.39
C ARG A 111 -1.69 15.51 14.02
N ASP A 112 -0.48 15.28 13.52
CA ASP A 112 0.70 16.07 13.90
C ASP A 112 0.69 17.48 13.28
N SER A 113 1.74 18.27 13.54
CA SER A 113 1.88 19.64 13.03
C SER A 113 1.99 19.71 11.50
N GLU A 114 2.40 18.61 10.87
CA GLU A 114 2.52 18.48 9.42
C GLU A 114 1.22 17.94 8.79
N GLY A 115 0.19 17.68 9.60
CA GLY A 115 -1.10 17.18 9.15
C GLY A 115 -1.13 15.67 8.88
N ARG A 116 -0.13 14.91 9.33
CA ARG A 116 -0.09 13.45 9.15
C ARG A 116 -0.90 12.75 10.23
N LEU A 117 -1.44 11.58 9.89
CA LEU A 117 -1.98 10.67 10.89
C LEU A 117 -0.87 10.19 11.83
N VAL A 118 -1.20 10.09 13.12
CA VAL A 118 -0.28 9.64 14.17
C VAL A 118 -0.91 8.44 14.87
N PRO A 119 -0.19 7.33 15.11
CA PRO A 119 -0.70 6.24 15.92
C PRO A 119 -0.85 6.67 17.39
N SER A 120 -1.83 6.09 18.09
CA SER A 120 -1.97 6.33 19.53
C SER A 120 -0.68 5.94 20.27
N PRO A 121 -0.02 6.86 21.01
CA PRO A 121 1.22 6.53 21.73
C PRO A 121 0.98 5.58 22.91
N VAL A 122 -0.27 5.45 23.36
CA VAL A 122 -0.67 4.53 24.44
C VAL A 122 -0.86 3.12 23.90
N TRP A 123 -1.54 2.97 22.77
CA TRP A 123 -1.90 1.66 22.22
C TRP A 123 -0.86 1.11 21.25
N PHE A 124 -0.09 1.99 20.61
CA PHE A 124 0.90 1.69 19.58
C PHE A 124 2.21 2.46 19.85
N PRO A 125 2.86 2.26 21.01
CA PRO A 125 4.00 3.06 21.45
C PRO A 125 5.22 2.96 20.53
N SER A 126 5.39 1.87 19.77
CA SER A 126 6.49 1.75 18.79
C SER A 126 6.15 2.35 17.41
N GLY A 127 4.90 2.76 17.20
CA GLY A 127 4.39 3.25 15.92
C GLY A 127 4.09 2.15 14.90
N ILE A 128 3.34 2.50 13.85
CA ILE A 128 2.89 1.53 12.84
C ILE A 128 4.04 0.91 12.07
N LYS A 129 5.10 1.67 11.75
CA LYS A 129 6.24 1.15 11.01
C LYS A 129 6.91 -0.03 11.72
N ALA A 130 7.15 0.08 13.02
CA ALA A 130 7.76 -1.01 13.80
C ALA A 130 6.88 -2.27 13.83
N ILE A 131 5.56 -2.09 13.76
CA ILE A 131 4.59 -3.19 13.69
C ILE A 131 4.60 -3.81 12.30
N ALA A 132 4.66 -3.01 11.24
CA ALA A 132 4.80 -3.50 9.88
C ALA A 132 6.09 -4.33 9.74
N ASP A 133 7.22 -3.80 10.20
CA ASP A 133 8.51 -4.50 10.18
C ASP A 133 8.42 -5.85 10.94
N TYR A 134 7.74 -5.86 12.10
CA TYR A 134 7.50 -7.10 12.85
C TYR A 134 6.62 -8.10 12.07
N VAL A 135 5.50 -7.66 11.52
CA VAL A 135 4.58 -8.50 10.73
C VAL A 135 5.27 -9.04 9.48
N HIS A 136 6.06 -8.21 8.78
CA HIS A 136 6.86 -8.63 7.62
C HIS A 136 7.93 -9.64 7.99
N SER A 137 8.57 -9.52 9.16
CA SER A 137 9.54 -10.51 9.65
C SER A 137 8.95 -11.92 9.83
N LYS A 138 7.61 -12.03 9.90
CA LYS A 138 6.86 -13.29 9.99
C LYS A 138 6.37 -13.78 8.62
N GLY A 139 6.73 -13.10 7.53
CA GLY A 139 6.24 -13.39 6.17
C GLY A 139 4.79 -12.96 5.93
N LEU A 140 4.23 -12.12 6.80
CA LEU A 140 2.86 -11.61 6.72
C LEU A 140 2.83 -10.20 6.12
N LYS A 141 1.62 -9.66 5.94
CA LYS A 141 1.33 -8.33 5.40
C LYS A 141 0.52 -7.52 6.40
N LEU A 142 0.85 -6.24 6.59
CA LEU A 142 0.12 -5.38 7.51
C LEU A 142 -0.95 -4.58 6.78
N GLY A 143 -2.19 -4.64 7.28
CA GLY A 143 -3.25 -3.73 6.87
C GLY A 143 -3.56 -2.66 7.90
N ILE A 144 -4.06 -1.53 7.41
CA ILE A 144 -4.52 -0.41 8.21
C ILE A 144 -5.90 0.04 7.75
N TYR A 145 -6.49 0.95 8.52
CA TYR A 145 -7.82 1.49 8.29
C TYR A 145 -7.79 3.02 8.25
N SER A 146 -8.60 3.58 7.35
CA SER A 146 -9.01 4.98 7.40
C SER A 146 -10.41 5.12 6.78
N ASP A 147 -10.85 6.35 6.62
CA ASP A 147 -12.19 6.70 6.13
C ASP A 147 -12.10 7.72 4.98
N ALA A 148 -12.98 7.56 4.00
CA ALA A 148 -13.26 8.51 2.93
C ALA A 148 -14.15 9.69 3.39
N GLY A 149 -14.17 9.98 4.69
CA GLY A 149 -14.75 11.17 5.30
C GLY A 149 -13.76 11.95 6.17
N THR A 150 -14.27 13.01 6.80
CA THR A 150 -13.47 13.90 7.65
C THR A 150 -13.08 13.25 8.98
N ARG A 151 -13.82 12.22 9.38
CA ARG A 151 -13.57 11.38 10.55
C ARG A 151 -13.85 9.92 10.19
N THR A 152 -13.24 9.01 10.93
CA THR A 152 -13.62 7.60 10.91
C THR A 152 -14.96 7.37 11.60
N CYS A 153 -15.55 6.19 11.44
CA CYS A 153 -16.79 5.83 12.10
C CYS A 153 -16.74 6.00 13.64
N GLU A 154 -15.60 5.75 14.27
CA GLU A 154 -15.36 5.99 15.71
C GLU A 154 -14.85 7.40 16.03
N GLY A 155 -14.94 8.33 15.09
CA GLY A 155 -14.65 9.75 15.30
C GLY A 155 -13.17 10.11 15.33
N LYS A 156 -12.26 9.20 14.93
CA LYS A 156 -10.83 9.50 14.74
C LYS A 156 -10.60 10.30 13.46
N PRO A 157 -9.42 10.91 13.27
CA PRO A 157 -9.13 11.62 12.02
C PRO A 157 -9.28 10.71 10.79
N GLY A 158 -10.16 11.10 9.85
CA GLY A 158 -10.35 10.44 8.55
C GLY A 158 -9.45 11.08 7.48
N SER A 159 -9.47 10.55 6.25
CA SER A 159 -8.52 10.95 5.19
C SER A 159 -9.11 11.85 4.11
N LEU A 160 -10.38 12.23 4.17
CA LEU A 160 -10.96 13.14 3.17
C LEU A 160 -10.20 14.48 3.14
N GLY A 161 -9.70 14.85 1.96
CA GLY A 161 -8.86 16.04 1.74
C GLY A 161 -7.40 15.90 2.19
N HIS A 162 -7.01 14.73 2.71
CA HIS A 162 -5.66 14.40 3.18
C HIS A 162 -5.11 13.13 2.50
N GLU A 163 -5.71 12.71 1.38
CA GLU A 163 -5.46 11.40 0.77
C GLU A 163 -4.00 11.23 0.34
N ALA A 164 -3.40 12.27 -0.24
CA ALA A 164 -2.00 12.24 -0.68
C ALA A 164 -1.03 12.05 0.50
N ILE A 165 -1.17 12.84 1.57
CA ILE A 165 -0.28 12.77 2.73
C ILE A 165 -0.49 11.46 3.51
N ASP A 166 -1.72 10.97 3.60
CA ASP A 166 -2.04 9.74 4.30
C ASP A 166 -1.55 8.51 3.53
N ALA A 167 -1.76 8.46 2.21
CA ALA A 167 -1.22 7.40 1.37
C ALA A 167 0.31 7.32 1.46
N HIS A 168 1.00 8.47 1.37
CA HIS A 168 2.46 8.53 1.58
C HIS A 168 2.85 8.04 2.97
N THR A 169 2.14 8.47 4.01
CA THR A 169 2.38 8.02 5.39
C THR A 169 2.24 6.51 5.54
N PHE A 170 1.19 5.91 4.96
CA PHE A 170 0.99 4.46 4.98
C PHE A 170 2.11 3.72 4.24
N ALA A 171 2.52 4.24 3.08
CA ALA A 171 3.61 3.65 2.31
C ALA A 171 4.96 3.72 3.05
N GLU A 172 5.27 4.84 3.69
CA GLU A 172 6.47 5.03 4.53
C GLU A 172 6.50 4.07 5.72
N TRP A 173 5.34 3.81 6.33
CA TRP A 173 5.23 2.83 7.41
C TRP A 173 5.27 1.38 6.93
N GLY A 174 5.23 1.13 5.62
CA GLY A 174 5.26 -0.22 5.07
C GLY A 174 3.92 -0.95 5.09
N VAL A 175 2.79 -0.24 5.16
CA VAL A 175 1.45 -0.84 5.04
C VAL A 175 1.28 -1.52 3.67
N ASP A 176 0.56 -2.64 3.64
CA ASP A 176 0.30 -3.46 2.45
C ASP A 176 -1.19 -3.53 2.07
N TYR A 177 -2.08 -3.05 2.94
CA TYR A 177 -3.53 -3.10 2.76
C TYR A 177 -4.19 -1.88 3.42
N LEU A 178 -5.13 -1.24 2.73
CA LEU A 178 -5.98 -0.18 3.29
C LEU A 178 -7.45 -0.60 3.20
N LYS A 179 -8.11 -0.76 4.35
CA LYS A 179 -9.58 -0.69 4.45
C LYS A 179 -9.98 0.79 4.48
N TYR A 180 -10.89 1.20 3.62
CA TYR A 180 -11.27 2.60 3.46
C TYR A 180 -12.78 2.79 3.56
N ASP A 181 -13.21 3.31 4.69
CA ASP A 181 -14.62 3.41 5.09
C ASP A 181 -15.33 4.64 4.50
N ASN A 182 -16.58 4.87 4.91
CA ASN A 182 -17.44 5.90 4.31
C ASN A 182 -18.21 6.77 5.32
N CYS A 183 -17.85 6.77 6.60
CA CYS A 183 -18.51 7.62 7.61
C CYS A 183 -18.09 9.09 7.46
N TYR A 184 -18.88 10.03 8.00
CA TYR A 184 -18.57 11.48 8.01
C TYR A 184 -18.10 12.06 6.66
N ASN A 185 -18.63 11.52 5.56
CA ASN A 185 -18.41 12.04 4.22
C ASN A 185 -19.18 13.36 4.04
N ASP A 186 -18.74 14.19 3.10
CA ASP A 186 -19.30 15.51 2.82
C ASP A 186 -20.41 15.48 1.75
N GLY A 187 -20.94 14.30 1.43
CA GLY A 187 -21.89 14.10 0.34
C GLY A 187 -21.25 14.03 -1.05
N THR A 188 -19.93 14.17 -1.18
CA THR A 188 -19.24 13.92 -2.45
C THR A 188 -19.46 12.45 -2.88
N PRO A 189 -19.76 12.18 -4.17
CA PRO A 189 -20.05 10.82 -4.63
C PRO A 189 -18.95 9.80 -4.31
N ASN A 190 -19.34 8.57 -3.96
CA ASN A 190 -18.42 7.49 -3.58
C ASN A 190 -17.30 7.31 -4.63
N LYS A 191 -17.68 7.12 -5.91
CA LYS A 191 -16.71 6.91 -7.00
C LYS A 191 -15.61 7.97 -7.04
N LEU A 192 -15.95 9.23 -6.78
CA LEU A 192 -14.97 10.32 -6.81
C LEU A 192 -13.99 10.21 -5.63
N ARG A 193 -14.50 10.16 -4.38
CA ARG A 193 -13.64 10.09 -3.19
C ARG A 193 -12.74 8.87 -3.18
N TYR A 194 -13.28 7.69 -3.51
CA TYR A 194 -12.48 6.47 -3.60
C TYR A 194 -11.43 6.52 -4.72
N THR A 195 -11.74 7.15 -5.86
CA THR A 195 -10.76 7.34 -6.94
C THR A 195 -9.59 8.24 -6.50
N VAL A 196 -9.84 9.28 -5.71
CA VAL A 196 -8.79 10.15 -5.17
C VAL A 196 -7.82 9.36 -4.30
N MET A 197 -8.32 8.56 -3.35
CA MET A 197 -7.46 7.71 -2.52
C MET A 197 -6.74 6.64 -3.35
N ARG A 198 -7.40 6.01 -4.34
CA ARG A 198 -6.74 5.08 -5.26
C ARG A 198 -5.53 5.73 -5.95
N ASN A 199 -5.73 6.92 -6.53
CA ASN A 199 -4.66 7.64 -7.22
C ASN A 199 -3.51 8.00 -6.25
N ALA A 200 -3.84 8.43 -5.03
CA ALA A 200 -2.85 8.72 -4.01
C ALA A 200 -2.02 7.48 -3.64
N LEU A 201 -2.67 6.31 -3.44
CA LEU A 201 -1.98 5.04 -3.19
C LEU A 201 -1.08 4.63 -4.36
N GLU A 202 -1.54 4.77 -5.61
CA GLU A 202 -0.73 4.50 -6.80
C GLU A 202 0.50 5.41 -6.87
N ALA A 203 0.34 6.70 -6.56
CA ALA A 203 1.41 7.69 -6.59
C ALA A 203 2.55 7.39 -5.58
N THR A 204 2.28 6.63 -4.53
CA THR A 204 3.33 6.20 -3.58
C THR A 204 4.34 5.23 -4.18
N GLY A 205 3.99 4.53 -5.27
CA GLY A 205 4.80 3.46 -5.87
C GLY A 205 4.82 2.14 -5.09
N ARG A 206 4.25 2.08 -3.88
CA ARG A 206 4.09 0.86 -3.09
C ARG A 206 2.78 0.16 -3.46
N ASP A 207 2.84 -1.16 -3.60
CA ASP A 207 1.64 -1.96 -3.84
C ASP A 207 0.88 -2.11 -2.52
N ILE A 208 -0.22 -1.37 -2.37
CA ILE A 208 -1.13 -1.39 -1.21
C ILE A 208 -2.50 -1.87 -1.69
N PHE A 209 -2.96 -3.02 -1.19
CA PHE A 209 -4.28 -3.57 -1.51
C PHE A 209 -5.37 -2.59 -1.03
N PHE A 210 -6.26 -2.18 -1.93
CA PHE A 210 -7.28 -1.19 -1.63
C PHE A 210 -8.67 -1.82 -1.48
N SER A 211 -9.21 -1.75 -0.27
CA SER A 211 -10.48 -2.36 0.12
C SER A 211 -11.49 -1.30 0.47
N MET A 212 -12.44 -1.07 -0.43
CA MET A 212 -13.52 -0.11 -0.23
C MET A 212 -14.57 -0.64 0.75
N CYS A 213 -15.09 0.26 1.59
CA CYS A 213 -16.08 -0.04 2.60
C CYS A 213 -17.18 1.03 2.60
N GLU A 214 -17.94 1.15 1.50
CA GLU A 214 -19.10 2.05 1.41
C GLU A 214 -20.45 1.36 1.59
N TRP A 215 -20.42 0.09 1.98
CA TRP A 215 -21.60 -0.72 2.33
C TRP A 215 -22.57 -1.02 1.18
N GLY A 216 -22.15 -0.90 -0.08
CA GLY A 216 -22.99 -1.08 -1.25
C GLY A 216 -23.72 0.18 -1.71
N GLN A 217 -23.43 1.33 -1.12
CA GLN A 217 -23.97 2.63 -1.51
C GLN A 217 -23.44 3.08 -2.88
N ASP A 218 -24.32 3.68 -3.68
CA ASP A 218 -24.04 4.10 -5.06
C ASP A 218 -23.65 2.94 -6.01
N ASP A 219 -24.13 1.71 -5.75
CA ASP A 219 -23.99 0.54 -6.61
C ASP A 219 -22.53 0.26 -7.06
N PRO A 220 -21.60 -0.01 -6.13
CA PRO A 220 -20.16 -0.19 -6.41
C PRO A 220 -19.87 -1.29 -7.45
N ALA A 221 -20.75 -2.28 -7.60
CA ALA A 221 -20.63 -3.31 -8.63
C ALA A 221 -20.53 -2.74 -10.06
N LEU A 222 -21.03 -1.52 -10.29
CA LEU A 222 -21.00 -0.86 -11.60
C LEU A 222 -19.68 -0.12 -11.89
N TRP A 223 -18.82 0.11 -10.89
CA TRP A 223 -17.67 1.02 -11.05
C TRP A 223 -16.43 0.72 -10.20
N ALA A 224 -16.54 -0.02 -9.11
CA ALA A 224 -15.44 -0.22 -8.17
C ALA A 224 -14.30 -1.08 -8.74
N TYR A 225 -14.55 -1.88 -9.77
CA TYR A 225 -13.53 -2.69 -10.45
C TYR A 225 -12.38 -1.87 -11.06
N ASP A 226 -12.63 -0.60 -11.43
CA ASP A 226 -11.61 0.33 -11.94
C ASP A 226 -10.92 1.12 -10.82
N VAL A 227 -11.41 0.99 -9.57
CA VAL A 227 -11.04 1.87 -8.45
C VAL A 227 -10.38 1.11 -7.31
N ALA A 228 -10.76 -0.14 -7.04
CA ALA A 228 -10.27 -0.88 -5.88
C ALA A 228 -10.12 -2.37 -6.14
N ASP A 229 -9.33 -3.02 -5.28
CA ASP A 229 -9.07 -4.45 -5.34
C ASP A 229 -10.23 -5.27 -4.75
N SER A 230 -11.05 -4.66 -3.89
CA SER A 230 -12.33 -5.20 -3.43
C SER A 230 -13.24 -4.09 -2.90
N TRP A 231 -14.53 -4.38 -2.80
CA TRP A 231 -15.52 -3.51 -2.19
C TRP A 231 -16.52 -4.30 -1.34
N ARG A 232 -16.98 -3.69 -0.24
CA ARG A 232 -18.10 -4.20 0.56
C ARG A 232 -19.40 -4.08 -0.24
N THR A 233 -20.27 -5.07 -0.09
CA THR A 233 -21.56 -5.11 -0.81
C THR A 233 -22.77 -4.89 0.09
N THR A 234 -22.57 -4.83 1.41
CA THR A 234 -23.62 -4.69 2.41
C THR A 234 -23.13 -3.87 3.60
N VAL A 235 -24.09 -3.48 4.45
CA VAL A 235 -23.84 -3.00 5.82
C VAL A 235 -23.06 -4.01 6.65
N ASP A 236 -22.64 -3.59 7.85
CA ASP A 236 -21.85 -4.42 8.76
C ASP A 236 -22.58 -5.69 9.18
N ILE A 237 -21.81 -6.78 9.23
CA ILE A 237 -22.28 -8.08 9.68
C ILE A 237 -22.43 -8.09 11.20
N GLY A 238 -23.43 -8.83 11.70
CA GLY A 238 -23.54 -9.19 13.12
C GLY A 238 -23.26 -10.67 13.34
N ASP A 239 -22.88 -11.07 14.56
CA ASP A 239 -22.74 -12.47 14.96
C ASP A 239 -24.13 -13.12 15.19
N THR A 240 -24.92 -13.15 14.13
CA THR A 240 -26.26 -13.72 14.10
C THR A 240 -26.50 -14.38 12.74
N TRP A 241 -27.31 -15.43 12.71
CA TRP A 241 -27.65 -16.11 11.46
C TRP A 241 -28.53 -15.26 10.52
N ARG A 242 -29.31 -14.33 11.07
CA ARG A 242 -30.24 -13.47 10.32
C ARG A 242 -29.62 -12.08 10.18
N ALA A 243 -28.73 -11.94 9.21
CA ALA A 243 -28.32 -10.63 8.71
C ALA A 243 -29.43 -10.04 7.83
#